data_AF-W9N811-F1
#
_entry.id   AF-W9N811-F1
#
_cell.length_a   1.000
_cell.length_b   1.000
_cell.length_c   1.000
_cell.angle_alpha   90.00
_cell.angle_beta   90.00
_cell.angle_gamma   90.00
#
_symmetry.space_group_name_H-M   'P 1'
#
loop_
_entity.id
_entity.type
_entity.pdbx_description
1 polymer ?
#
loop_
_entity_poly.entity_id
_entity_poly.type
_entity_poly.pdbx_seq_one_letter_code
_entity_poly.pdbx_strand_id
1 'polypeptide(L)'
;MRSLLTLTLALFASAGLGDAASAGCGKQPPSSGVKTMQVNGKNREYTLQLPNNYQNNKPHRLVFGYHWLSGNMGNVVQGGYYGLRNLAGDSTIFIAPNGLNAGWANQGGEDITFTDQMLAFAKQNLCIDEKQVFATGFSYGGAMSHSVACSRPSTSSS
;
A
#
# COMPACT_ATOMS: atom_id res chain seq x y z
N MET A 1 58.65 -19.06 -13.55
CA MET A 1 57.54 -18.10 -13.61
C MET A 1 56.26 -18.79 -13.18
N ARG A 2 55.82 -18.61 -11.93
CA ARG A 2 54.52 -19.10 -11.45
C ARG A 2 53.63 -17.89 -11.20
N SER A 3 52.69 -17.68 -12.12
CA SER A 3 51.69 -16.63 -12.02
C SER A 3 50.64 -17.04 -11.00
N LEU A 4 50.45 -16.24 -9.95
CA LEU A 4 49.39 -16.40 -8.97
C LEU A 4 48.23 -15.47 -9.37
N LEU A 5 47.20 -16.04 -10.00
CA LEU A 5 45.92 -15.35 -10.18
C LEU A 5 45.24 -15.20 -8.81
N THR A 6 45.10 -13.98 -8.33
CA THR A 6 44.32 -13.64 -7.14
C THR A 6 42.86 -13.48 -7.56
N LEU A 7 42.01 -14.42 -7.14
CA LEU A 7 40.57 -14.37 -7.34
C LEU A 7 39.95 -13.56 -6.20
N THR A 8 39.59 -12.30 -6.46
CA THR A 8 38.84 -11.47 -5.50
C THR A 8 37.38 -11.90 -5.48
N LEU A 9 36.98 -12.57 -4.40
CA LEU A 9 35.60 -12.93 -4.11
C LEU A 9 34.88 -11.67 -3.59
N ALA A 10 34.00 -11.08 -4.41
CA ALA A 10 33.12 -10.00 -3.95
C ALA A 10 31.99 -10.59 -3.11
N LEU A 11 32.02 -10.37 -1.80
CA LEU A 11 30.88 -10.63 -0.92
C LEU A 11 29.80 -9.57 -1.17
N PHE A 12 28.69 -9.96 -1.80
CA PHE A 12 27.46 -9.20 -1.72
C PHE A 12 26.83 -9.48 -0.35
N ALA A 13 26.96 -8.54 0.58
CA ALA A 13 26.19 -8.57 1.81
C ALA A 13 24.72 -8.30 1.46
N SER A 14 23.91 -9.36 1.42
CA SER A 14 22.46 -9.25 1.42
C SER A 14 22.08 -8.63 2.77
N ALA A 15 21.87 -7.32 2.82
CA ALA A 15 21.21 -6.70 3.95
C ALA A 15 19.83 -7.38 4.07
N GLY A 16 19.69 -8.24 5.07
CA GLY A 16 18.43 -8.94 5.34
C GLY A 16 17.37 -7.89 5.63
N LEU A 17 16.57 -7.57 4.62
CA LEU A 17 15.31 -6.89 4.82
C LEU A 17 14.54 -7.77 5.81
N GLY A 18 14.15 -7.20 6.95
CA GLY A 18 13.53 -7.95 8.04
C GLY A 18 12.34 -8.78 7.55
N ASP A 19 12.01 -9.84 8.29
CA ASP A 19 11.00 -10.89 8.01
C ASP A 19 9.55 -10.41 7.70
N ALA A 20 9.34 -9.11 7.56
CA ALA A 20 8.08 -8.47 7.20
C ALA A 20 8.17 -7.59 5.95
N ALA A 21 9.35 -7.45 5.33
CA ALA A 21 9.54 -6.62 4.15
C ALA A 21 8.91 -7.25 2.90
N SER A 22 8.25 -6.43 2.10
CA SER A 22 7.63 -6.89 0.86
C SER A 22 8.63 -7.09 -0.28
N ALA A 23 8.19 -7.83 -1.31
CA ALA A 23 8.96 -8.09 -2.53
C ALA A 23 9.29 -6.83 -3.36
N GLY A 24 8.68 -5.68 -3.05
CA GLY A 24 8.95 -4.40 -3.68
C GLY A 24 10.16 -3.66 -3.08
N CYS A 25 10.72 -4.12 -1.96
CA CYS A 25 11.93 -3.55 -1.39
C CYS A 25 13.14 -3.65 -2.34
N GLY A 26 13.92 -2.58 -2.40
CA GLY A 26 15.07 -2.41 -3.30
C GLY A 26 14.70 -1.99 -4.73
N LYS A 27 13.42 -2.00 -5.12
CA LYS A 27 13.00 -1.61 -6.47
C LYS A 27 12.87 -0.09 -6.61
N GLN A 28 12.88 0.38 -7.85
CA GLN A 28 12.48 1.75 -8.15
C GLN A 28 10.97 1.88 -7.93
N PRO A 29 10.51 2.78 -7.05
CA PRO A 29 9.09 2.91 -6.76
C PRO A 29 8.34 3.61 -7.90
N PRO A 30 7.03 3.36 -8.06
CA PRO A 30 6.15 4.22 -8.85
C PRO A 30 6.09 5.63 -8.22
N SER A 31 5.73 6.63 -9.03
CA SER A 31 5.47 7.98 -8.52
C SER A 31 4.19 8.04 -7.67
N SER A 32 4.13 8.96 -6.70
CA SER A 32 2.86 9.38 -6.09
C SER A 32 1.89 9.95 -7.14
N GLY A 33 0.61 10.02 -6.80
CA GLY A 33 -0.46 10.60 -7.62
C GLY A 33 -1.60 9.63 -7.90
N VAL A 34 -2.49 10.04 -8.80
CA VAL A 34 -3.61 9.20 -9.25
C VAL A 34 -3.07 8.05 -10.09
N LYS A 35 -3.58 6.85 -9.79
CA LYS A 35 -3.31 5.60 -10.47
C LYS A 35 -4.64 4.97 -10.88
N THR A 36 -4.60 4.15 -11.90
CA THR A 36 -5.76 3.44 -12.43
C THR A 36 -5.48 1.95 -12.48
N MET A 37 -6.51 1.13 -12.30
CA MET A 37 -6.41 -0.32 -12.49
C MET A 37 -7.76 -0.93 -12.89
N GLN A 38 -7.70 -2.06 -13.60
CA GLN A 38 -8.89 -2.79 -14.03
C GLN A 38 -9.36 -3.75 -12.93
N VAL A 39 -10.59 -3.58 -12.46
CA VAL A 39 -11.23 -4.46 -11.49
C VAL A 39 -12.57 -4.91 -12.07
N ASN A 40 -12.73 -6.23 -12.26
CA ASN A 40 -13.95 -6.83 -12.81
C ASN A 40 -14.47 -6.13 -14.09
N GLY A 41 -13.55 -5.79 -14.99
CA GLY A 41 -13.85 -5.11 -16.26
C GLY A 41 -14.08 -3.60 -16.17
N LYS A 42 -14.01 -3.02 -14.97
CA LYS A 42 -14.18 -1.57 -14.74
C LYS A 42 -12.83 -0.91 -14.47
N ASN A 43 -12.63 0.30 -15.00
CA ASN A 43 -11.48 1.12 -14.67
C ASN A 43 -11.72 1.81 -13.31
N ARG A 44 -10.85 1.53 -12.34
CA ARG A 44 -10.92 2.06 -10.97
C ARG A 44 -9.73 2.95 -10.70
N GLU A 45 -9.96 4.07 -10.02
CA GLU A 45 -8.92 5.02 -9.68
C GLU A 45 -8.61 4.99 -8.17
N TYR A 46 -7.35 5.26 -7.83
CA TYR A 46 -6.91 5.48 -6.47
C TYR A 46 -5.78 6.50 -6.44
N THR A 47 -5.61 7.20 -5.33
CA THR A 47 -4.41 8.01 -5.10
C THR A 47 -3.39 7.21 -4.31
N LEU A 48 -2.18 7.06 -4.86
CA LEU A 48 -1.01 6.57 -4.14
C LEU A 48 -0.21 7.77 -3.63
N GLN A 49 0.12 7.78 -2.34
CA GLN A 49 0.97 8.79 -1.75
C GLN A 49 2.11 8.16 -0.98
N LEU A 50 3.31 8.30 -1.53
CA LEU A 50 4.56 7.95 -0.85
C LEU A 50 5.00 9.08 0.08
N PRO A 51 5.77 8.75 1.13
CA PRO A 51 6.64 9.71 1.82
C PRO A 51 7.42 10.60 0.86
N ASN A 52 7.61 11.88 1.20
CA ASN A 52 8.44 12.77 0.36
C ASN A 52 9.89 12.24 0.26
N ASN A 53 10.40 11.70 1.37
CA ASN A 53 11.72 11.08 1.47
C ASN A 53 11.63 9.54 1.48
N TYR A 54 10.85 8.97 0.57
CA TYR A 54 10.68 7.53 0.47
C TYR A 54 12.01 6.80 0.30
N GLN A 55 12.22 5.74 1.09
CA GLN A 55 13.42 4.92 1.07
C GLN A 55 13.06 3.52 0.60
N ASN A 56 13.51 3.14 -0.59
CA ASN A 56 13.14 1.85 -1.18
C ASN A 56 13.74 0.63 -0.46
N ASN A 57 14.69 0.82 0.46
CA ASN A 57 15.31 -0.23 1.27
C ASN A 57 14.81 -0.24 2.73
N LYS A 58 13.84 0.61 3.08
CA LYS A 58 13.24 0.69 4.40
C LYS A 58 11.76 0.30 4.31
N PRO A 59 11.33 -0.79 4.96
CA PRO A 59 9.91 -1.13 5.00
C PRO A 59 9.08 -0.01 5.62
N HIS A 60 8.10 0.48 4.86
CA HIS A 60 7.17 1.55 5.27
C HIS A 60 5.82 0.97 5.69
N ARG A 61 5.15 1.63 6.64
CA ARG A 61 3.74 1.35 6.95
C ARG A 61 2.86 1.65 5.76
N LEU A 62 1.78 0.89 5.59
CA LEU A 62 0.76 1.13 4.57
C LEU A 62 -0.59 1.40 5.21
N VAL A 63 -1.26 2.48 4.82
CA VAL A 63 -2.60 2.83 5.29
C VAL A 63 -3.54 3.05 4.11
N PHE A 64 -4.66 2.33 4.09
CA PHE A 64 -5.79 2.61 3.21
C PHE A 64 -6.77 3.58 3.87
N GLY A 65 -7.12 4.66 3.17
CA GLY A 65 -8.14 5.61 3.60
C GLY A 65 -9.36 5.58 2.69
N TYR A 66 -10.48 5.03 3.18
CA TYR A 66 -11.74 4.91 2.44
C TYR A 66 -12.64 6.11 2.69
N HIS A 67 -13.17 6.75 1.66
CA HIS A 67 -14.07 7.92 1.78
C HIS A 67 -15.47 7.54 2.29
N TRP A 68 -16.20 8.51 2.81
CA TRP A 68 -17.62 8.39 3.21
C TRP A 68 -18.55 8.40 1.99
N LEU A 69 -19.85 8.15 2.20
CA LEU A 69 -20.85 8.24 1.13
C LEU A 69 -20.87 9.66 0.52
N SER A 70 -20.91 9.75 -0.81
CA SER A 70 -20.83 11.03 -1.55
C SER A 70 -19.47 11.74 -1.50
N GLY A 71 -18.45 11.15 -0.85
CA GLY A 71 -17.06 11.58 -0.96
C GLY A 71 -16.31 10.92 -2.11
N ASN A 72 -15.02 11.22 -2.23
CA ASN A 72 -14.11 10.58 -3.20
C ASN A 72 -12.67 10.52 -2.65
N MET A 73 -11.76 9.88 -3.39
CA MET A 73 -10.34 9.76 -3.01
C MET A 73 -9.64 11.12 -2.78
N GLY A 74 -10.00 12.16 -3.54
CA GLY A 74 -9.44 13.49 -3.41
C GLY A 74 -9.81 14.16 -2.09
N ASN A 75 -11.04 13.94 -1.60
CA ASN A 75 -11.44 14.44 -0.29
C ASN A 75 -10.64 13.78 0.85
N VAL A 76 -10.31 12.49 0.73
CA VAL A 76 -9.47 11.77 1.71
C VAL A 76 -8.05 12.36 1.71
N VAL A 77 -7.48 12.59 0.53
CA VAL A 77 -6.16 13.21 0.37
C VAL A 77 -6.13 14.62 0.95
N GLN A 78 -7.13 15.45 0.63
CA GLN A 78 -7.26 16.81 1.15
C GLN A 78 -7.39 16.83 2.68
N GLY A 79 -8.10 15.86 3.26
CA GLY A 79 -8.21 15.67 4.71
C GLY A 79 -6.97 15.05 5.36
N GLY A 80 -5.87 14.86 4.62
CA GLY A 80 -4.65 14.25 5.14
C GLY A 80 -4.85 12.83 5.65
N TYR A 81 -5.73 12.07 5.01
CA TYR A 81 -6.14 10.72 5.43
C TYR A 81 -6.66 10.70 6.88
N TYR A 82 -7.66 11.55 7.15
CA TYR A 82 -8.23 11.73 8.48
C TYR A 82 -7.20 12.23 9.51
N GLY A 83 -6.28 13.11 9.06
CA GLY A 83 -5.20 13.66 9.87
C GLY A 83 -4.00 12.73 10.10
N LEU A 84 -4.09 11.44 9.72
CA LEU A 84 -3.05 10.46 9.97
C LEU A 84 -1.72 10.79 9.26
N ARG A 85 -1.77 11.48 8.11
CA ARG A 85 -0.54 11.82 7.39
C ARG A 85 0.38 12.72 8.21
N ASN A 86 -0.18 13.70 8.91
CA ASN A 86 0.59 14.61 9.75
C ASN A 86 1.14 13.87 10.99
N LEU A 87 0.31 13.02 11.61
CA LEU A 87 0.71 12.22 12.77
C LEU A 87 1.79 11.18 12.45
N ALA A 88 1.81 10.67 11.21
CA ALA A 88 2.78 9.67 10.77
C ALA A 88 4.19 10.24 10.50
N GLY A 89 4.38 11.56 10.53
CA GLY A 89 5.69 12.19 10.35
C GLY A 89 6.36 11.84 9.01
N ASP A 90 5.57 11.77 7.93
CA ASP A 90 6.04 11.46 6.57
C ASP A 90 6.78 10.11 6.44
N SER A 91 6.41 9.09 7.21
CA SER A 91 7.03 7.76 7.17
C SER A 91 6.14 6.65 6.60
N THR A 92 4.88 6.98 6.28
CA THR A 92 3.82 6.03 5.92
C THR A 92 3.41 6.24 4.48
N ILE A 93 3.21 5.14 3.75
CA ILE A 93 2.56 5.13 2.44
C ILE A 93 1.06 5.14 2.67
N PHE A 94 0.37 6.00 1.93
CA PHE A 94 -1.08 6.08 1.95
C PHE A 94 -1.67 5.73 0.60
N ILE A 95 -2.80 5.02 0.62
CA ILE A 95 -3.63 4.75 -0.56
C ILE A 95 -5.04 5.23 -0.26
N ALA A 96 -5.61 6.08 -1.12
CA ALA A 96 -7.02 6.48 -1.07
C ALA A 96 -7.75 5.90 -2.30
N PRO A 97 -8.51 4.82 -2.14
CA PRO A 97 -9.27 4.25 -3.25
C PRO A 97 -10.53 5.07 -3.56
N ASN A 98 -10.92 5.11 -4.84
CA ASN A 98 -12.15 5.76 -5.27
C ASN A 98 -13.28 4.72 -5.43
N GLY A 99 -14.31 4.85 -4.59
CA GLY A 99 -15.51 4.01 -4.62
C GLY A 99 -16.38 4.31 -5.85
N LEU A 100 -17.09 3.31 -6.34
CA LEU A 100 -18.05 3.51 -7.43
C LEU A 100 -19.29 4.25 -6.92
N ASN A 101 -19.85 5.14 -7.75
CA ASN A 101 -21.02 5.94 -7.41
C ASN A 101 -20.90 6.66 -6.05
N ALA A 102 -19.66 7.09 -5.72
CA ALA A 102 -19.32 7.70 -4.45
C ALA A 102 -19.71 6.87 -3.21
N GLY A 103 -19.61 5.53 -3.32
CA GLY A 103 -19.91 4.60 -2.23
C GLY A 103 -19.17 3.27 -2.34
N TRP A 104 -19.55 2.34 -1.46
CA TRP A 104 -18.92 1.02 -1.27
C TRP A 104 -19.97 -0.09 -1.30
N ALA A 105 -20.79 -0.11 -2.36
CA ALA A 105 -21.86 -1.10 -2.50
C ALA A 105 -21.32 -2.53 -2.62
N ASN A 106 -20.06 -2.69 -3.05
CA ASN A 106 -19.33 -3.94 -3.12
C ASN A 106 -20.10 -5.06 -3.84
N GLN A 107 -20.79 -4.71 -4.93
CA GLN A 107 -21.57 -5.68 -5.70
C GLN A 107 -20.65 -6.77 -6.26
N GLY A 108 -20.95 -8.03 -5.94
CA GLY A 108 -20.10 -9.16 -6.33
C GLY A 108 -18.68 -9.14 -5.73
N GLY A 109 -18.44 -8.39 -4.65
CA GLY A 109 -17.13 -8.32 -3.99
C GLY A 109 -16.12 -7.37 -4.65
N GLU A 110 -16.55 -6.54 -5.61
CA GLU A 110 -15.65 -5.75 -6.45
C GLU A 110 -14.79 -4.73 -5.68
N ASP A 111 -15.29 -4.17 -4.58
CA ASP A 111 -14.53 -3.20 -3.79
C ASP A 111 -13.48 -3.90 -2.90
N ILE A 112 -13.77 -5.12 -2.44
CA ILE A 112 -12.80 -5.96 -1.74
C ILE A 112 -11.70 -6.41 -2.70
N THR A 113 -12.06 -6.86 -3.91
CA THR A 113 -11.10 -7.19 -4.97
C THR A 113 -10.24 -5.99 -5.34
N PHE A 114 -10.83 -4.79 -5.41
CA PHE A 114 -10.06 -3.57 -5.66
C PHE A 114 -9.00 -3.34 -4.58
N THR A 115 -9.36 -3.45 -3.29
CA THR A 115 -8.40 -3.38 -2.18
C THR A 115 -7.31 -4.45 -2.27
N ASP A 116 -7.65 -5.70 -2.58
CA ASP A 116 -6.66 -6.78 -2.72
C ASP A 116 -5.67 -6.49 -3.83
N GLN A 117 -6.14 -6.00 -4.97
CA GLN A 117 -5.25 -5.70 -6.08
C GLN A 117 -4.33 -4.50 -5.78
N MET A 118 -4.82 -3.45 -5.09
CA MET A 118 -3.97 -2.36 -4.64
C MET A 118 -2.92 -2.83 -3.63
N LEU A 119 -3.29 -3.72 -2.70
CA LEU A 119 -2.35 -4.31 -1.75
C LEU A 119 -1.31 -5.19 -2.47
N ALA A 120 -1.72 -6.01 -3.43
CA ALA A 120 -0.81 -6.82 -4.24
C ALA A 120 0.16 -5.93 -5.04
N PHE A 121 -0.35 -4.86 -5.66
CA PHE A 121 0.48 -3.86 -6.33
C PHE A 121 1.50 -3.25 -5.36
N ALA A 122 1.07 -2.83 -4.17
CA ALA A 122 1.97 -2.25 -3.17
C ALA A 122 3.06 -3.25 -2.74
N LYS A 123 2.69 -4.50 -2.42
CA LYS A 123 3.66 -5.55 -2.05
C LYS A 123 4.71 -5.79 -3.14
N GLN A 124 4.32 -5.72 -4.41
CA GLN A 124 5.21 -6.02 -5.53
C GLN A 124 6.14 -4.86 -5.91
N ASN A 125 5.73 -3.62 -5.68
CA ASN A 125 6.37 -2.42 -6.25
C ASN A 125 6.87 -1.41 -5.21
N LEU A 126 6.44 -1.53 -3.95
CA LEU A 126 6.82 -0.66 -2.85
C LEU A 126 7.46 -1.49 -1.74
N CYS A 127 8.34 -0.86 -0.98
CA CYS A 127 8.95 -1.43 0.21
C CYS A 127 8.01 -1.18 1.39
N ILE A 128 7.11 -2.12 1.65
CA ILE A 128 6.16 -2.05 2.75
C ILE A 128 6.53 -3.06 3.84
N ASP A 129 6.19 -2.73 5.08
CA ASP A 129 6.13 -3.70 6.16
C ASP A 129 4.77 -4.40 6.09
N GLU A 130 4.76 -5.66 5.65
CA GLU A 130 3.56 -6.46 5.46
C GLU A 130 2.83 -6.79 6.79
N LYS A 131 3.49 -6.61 7.94
CA LYS A 131 2.86 -6.72 9.27
C LYS A 131 2.24 -5.39 9.73
N GLN A 132 2.46 -4.29 9.00
CA GLN A 132 1.95 -2.95 9.33
C GLN A 132 1.11 -2.37 8.18
N VAL A 133 0.08 -3.13 7.79
CA VAL A 133 -0.94 -2.73 6.82
C VAL A 133 -2.24 -2.43 7.56
N PHE A 134 -2.72 -1.20 7.42
CA PHE A 134 -3.90 -0.70 8.12
C PHE A 134 -4.97 -0.21 7.14
N ALA A 135 -6.21 -0.23 7.60
CA ALA A 135 -7.36 0.31 6.90
C ALA A 135 -8.13 1.25 7.85
N THR A 136 -8.61 2.36 7.31
CA THR A 136 -9.47 3.29 8.04
C THR A 136 -10.43 4.00 7.10
N GLY A 137 -11.49 4.56 7.66
CA GLY A 137 -12.47 5.35 6.91
C GLY A 137 -13.53 5.95 7.82
N PHE A 138 -14.31 6.87 7.28
CA PHE A 138 -15.43 7.50 7.99
C PHE A 138 -16.78 7.07 7.41
N SER A 139 -17.78 6.85 8.27
CA SER A 139 -19.14 6.47 7.89
C SER A 139 -19.14 5.24 6.96
N TYR A 140 -19.62 5.36 5.72
CA TYR A 140 -19.58 4.25 4.76
C TYR A 140 -18.16 3.75 4.47
N GLY A 141 -17.16 4.63 4.50
CA GLY A 141 -15.74 4.24 4.42
C GLY A 141 -15.27 3.49 5.65
N GLY A 142 -15.85 3.78 6.83
CA GLY A 142 -15.61 3.01 8.05
C GLY A 142 -16.20 1.61 7.96
N ALA A 143 -17.41 1.48 7.40
CA ALA A 143 -18.01 0.17 7.10
C ALA A 143 -17.17 -0.61 6.07
N MET A 144 -16.64 0.06 5.04
CA MET A 144 -15.73 -0.56 4.08
C MET A 144 -14.43 -1.02 4.75
N SER A 145 -13.83 -0.19 5.61
CA SER A 145 -12.66 -0.57 6.40
C SER A 145 -12.91 -1.81 7.26
N HIS A 146 -14.08 -1.90 7.89
CA HIS A 146 -14.50 -3.07 8.64
C HIS A 146 -14.67 -4.30 7.73
N SER A 147 -15.34 -4.14 6.58
CA SER A 147 -15.52 -5.22 5.61
C SER A 147 -14.18 -5.77 5.10
N VAL A 148 -13.20 -4.91 4.82
CA VAL A 148 -11.84 -5.30 4.43
C VAL A 148 -11.16 -6.16 5.48
N ALA A 149 -11.31 -5.82 6.76
CA ALA A 149 -10.77 -6.60 7.87
C ALA A 149 -11.47 -7.98 7.98
N CYS A 150 -12.80 -8.02 7.86
CA CYS A 150 -13.55 -9.27 7.90
C CYS A 150 -13.27 -10.21 6.72
N SER A 151 -13.01 -9.67 5.53
CA SER A 151 -12.64 -10.47 4.35
C SER A 151 -11.21 -11.04 4.44
N ARG A 152 -10.39 -10.58 5.38
CA ARG A 152 -9.00 -11.01 5.59
C ARG A 152 -8.81 -11.42 7.06
N PRO A 153 -9.50 -12.46 7.56
CA PRO A 153 -9.23 -12.96 8.89
C PRO A 153 -7.76 -13.41 8.93
N SER A 154 -6.93 -12.68 9.65
CA SER A 154 -5.51 -13.02 9.79
C SER A 154 -5.38 -14.39 10.45
N THR A 155 -4.91 -15.39 9.70
CA THR A 155 -4.51 -16.70 10.24
C THR A 155 -2.99 -16.71 10.50
N SER A 156 -2.52 -15.88 11.44
CA SER A 156 -1.17 -15.92 12.04
C SER A 156 -1.05 -14.80 13.09
N SER A 157 -1.38 -15.08 14.34
CA SER A 157 -0.49 -15.44 15.46
C SER A 157 -0.06 -14.24 16.30
N SER A 158 -0.38 -14.34 17.59
CA SER A 158 0.21 -13.62 18.72
C SER A 158 1.73 -13.54 18.68
#